data_AF-A0A436W4Z1-F1
#
_entry.id   AF-A0A436W4Z1-F1
#
_cell.length_a   1.000
_cell.length_b   1.000
_cell.length_c   1.000
_cell.angle_alpha   90.00
_cell.angle_beta   90.00
_cell.angle_gamma   90.00
#
_symmetry.space_group_name_H-M   'P 1'
#
loop_
_entity.id
_entity.type
_entity.pdbx_description
1 polymer ?
#
loop_
_entity_poly.entity_id
_entity_poly.type
_entity_poly.pdbx_seq_one_letter_code
_entity_poly.pdbx_strand_id
1 'polypeptide(L)' 'AGGAEVHPQSTLSPERIATLVAGLIQDPDRLSAMAAAAQSAGKPNAARLLADLTEAIASKKTVSDFRKGTQA' A
#
# COMPACT_ATOMS: atom_id res chain seq x y z
N ALA A 1 -5.54 1.39 11.69
CA ALA A 1 -5.63 2.53 10.76
C ALA A 1 -5.20 2.07 9.38
N GLY A 2 -5.90 2.48 8.31
CA GLY A 2 -5.42 2.25 6.94
C GLY A 2 -4.25 3.19 6.59
N GLY A 3 -3.51 2.90 5.52
CA GLY A 3 -2.38 3.74 5.11
C GLY A 3 -2.75 5.07 4.45
N ALA A 4 -4.02 5.25 4.07
CA ALA A 4 -4.54 6.44 3.41
C ALA A 4 -6.05 6.58 3.64
N GLU A 5 -6.58 7.78 3.37
CA GLU A 5 -8.02 8.05 3.30
C GLU A 5 -8.44 8.31 1.85
N VAL A 6 -9.59 7.77 1.45
CA VAL A 6 -10.18 8.01 0.13
C VAL A 6 -11.35 8.96 0.29
N HIS A 7 -11.30 10.08 -0.43
CA HIS A 7 -12.35 11.09 -0.45
C HIS A 7 -12.87 11.29 -1.88
N PRO A 8 -14.20 11.32 -2.11
CA PRO A 8 -14.73 11.65 -3.43
C PRO A 8 -14.34 13.07 -3.84
N GLN A 9 -13.90 13.26 -5.10
CA GLN A 9 -13.47 14.56 -5.61
C GLN A 9 -14.54 15.65 -5.44
N SER A 10 -15.81 15.32 -5.62
CA SER A 10 -16.94 16.26 -5.46
C SER A 10 -17.12 16.79 -4.03
N THR A 11 -16.51 16.14 -3.05
CA THR A 11 -16.55 16.56 -1.64
C THR A 11 -15.36 17.44 -1.24
N LEU A 12 -14.37 17.61 -2.13
CA LEU A 12 -13.17 18.36 -1.84
C LEU A 12 -13.37 19.85 -2.13
N SER A 13 -13.18 20.65 -1.07
CA SER A 13 -13.02 22.09 -1.12
C SER A 13 -11.79 22.48 -0.28
N PRO A 14 -11.24 23.70 -0.44
CA PRO A 14 -10.15 24.18 0.40
C PRO A 14 -10.45 24.05 1.91
N GLU A 15 -11.67 24.39 2.33
CA GLU A 15 -12.12 24.35 3.73
C GLU A 15 -12.19 22.90 4.24
N ARG A 16 -12.67 21.98 3.39
CA ARG A 16 -12.71 20.55 3.73
C ARG A 16 -11.30 20.01 3.91
N ILE A 17 -10.37 20.34 3.02
CA ILE A 17 -8.97 19.90 3.11
C ILE A 17 -8.32 20.47 4.38
N ALA A 18 -8.52 21.75 4.67
CA ALA A 18 -8.00 22.38 5.89
C ALA A 18 -8.50 21.66 7.16
N THR A 19 -9.79 21.30 7.19
CA THR A 19 -10.39 20.56 8.31
C THR A 19 -9.78 19.16 8.45
N LEU A 20 -9.60 18.43 7.34
CA LEU A 20 -9.00 17.09 7.34
C LEU A 20 -7.57 17.13 7.88
N VAL A 21 -6.75 18.05 7.37
CA VAL A 21 -5.35 18.22 7.80
C VAL A 21 -5.27 18.63 9.26
N ALA A 22 -6.08 19.61 9.69
CA ALA A 22 -6.11 20.04 11.08
C ALA A 22 -6.49 18.89 12.01
N GLY A 23 -7.51 18.09 11.67
CA GLY A 23 -7.91 16.92 12.46
C GLY A 23 -6.82 15.86 12.56
N LEU A 24 -6.06 15.62 11.49
CA LEU A 24 -4.94 14.67 11.50
C LEU A 24 -3.76 15.16 12.36
N ILE A 25 -3.43 16.46 12.30
CA ILE A 25 -2.32 17.03 13.08
C ILE A 25 -2.58 16.95 14.59
N GLN A 26 -3.86 16.99 15.02
CA GLN A 26 -4.23 16.85 16.43
C GLN A 26 -4.18 15.40 16.94
N ASP A 27 -3.92 14.41 16.08
CA ASP A 27 -3.91 12.99 16.41
C ASP A 27 -2.62 12.30 15.90
N PRO A 28 -1.48 12.49 16.60
CA PRO A 28 -0.20 11.94 16.19
C PRO A 28 -0.15 10.40 16.22
N ASP A 29 -0.84 9.76 17.17
CA ASP A 29 -0.86 8.29 17.29
C ASP A 29 -1.53 7.66 16.06
N ARG A 30 -2.64 8.26 15.60
CA ARG A 30 -3.28 7.87 14.35
C ARG A 30 -2.35 8.04 13.16
N LEU A 31 -1.63 9.15 13.06
CA LEU A 31 -0.66 9.38 11.99
C LEU A 31 0.46 8.35 11.98
N SER A 32 0.99 7.97 13.15
CA SER A 32 2.00 6.91 13.27
C SER A 32 1.44 5.56 12.80
N ALA A 33 0.21 5.21 13.19
CA ALA A 33 -0.43 3.98 12.73
C ALA A 33 -0.70 3.98 11.21
N MET A 34 -1.11 5.12 10.65
CA MET A 34 -1.29 5.28 9.20
C MET A 34 0.04 5.13 8.45
N ALA A 35 1.12 5.72 8.96
CA ALA A 35 2.46 5.62 8.36
C ALA A 35 2.96 4.17 8.32
N ALA A 36 2.82 3.43 9.43
CA ALA A 36 3.18 2.01 9.49
C ALA A 36 2.35 1.17 8.50
N ALA A 37 1.05 1.44 8.40
CA ALA A 37 0.17 0.76 7.44
C ALA A 37 0.57 1.07 5.98
N ALA A 38 0.86 2.33 5.66
CA ALA A 38 1.32 2.74 4.33
C ALA A 38 2.66 2.07 3.95
N GLN A 39 3.60 2.00 4.89
CA GLN A 39 4.88 1.33 4.69
C GLN A 39 4.68 -0.17 4.39
N SER A 40 3.79 -0.84 5.12
CA SER A 40 3.51 -2.27 4.92
C SER A 40 2.85 -2.59 3.57
N ALA A 41 2.12 -1.63 2.99
CA ALA A 41 1.50 -1.76 1.67
C ALA A 41 2.50 -1.55 0.52
N GLY A 42 3.58 -0.80 0.76
CA GLY A 42 4.61 -0.52 -0.23
C GLY A 42 5.36 -1.80 -0.66
N LYS A 43 5.43 -2.04 -1.98
CA LYS A 43 6.21 -3.15 -2.56
C LYS A 43 7.19 -2.58 -3.61
N PRO A 44 8.39 -2.13 -3.19
CA PRO A 44 9.34 -1.46 -4.09
C PRO A 44 9.70 -2.27 -5.35
N ASN A 45 9.75 -3.60 -5.21
CA ASN A 45 10.08 -4.52 -6.29
C ASN A 45 8.85 -5.18 -6.93
N ALA A 46 7.64 -4.60 -6.80
CA ALA A 46 6.40 -5.23 -7.27
C ALA A 46 6.43 -5.62 -8.75
N ALA A 47 6.91 -4.71 -9.62
CA ALA A 47 7.00 -4.97 -11.06
C ALA A 47 7.91 -6.18 -11.36
N ARG A 48 9.08 -6.25 -10.71
CA ARG A 48 10.00 -7.39 -10.84
C ARG A 48 9.37 -8.68 -10.33
N LEU A 49 8.76 -8.65 -9.14
CA LEU A 49 8.09 -9.83 -8.55
C LEU A 49 6.97 -10.37 -9.45
N LEU A 50 6.24 -9.47 -10.12
CA LEU A 50 5.22 -9.86 -11.11
C LEU A 50 5.84 -10.46 -12.37
N ALA A 51 6.95 -9.90 -12.85
CA ALA A 51 7.70 -10.46 -13.99
C ALA A 51 8.22 -11.86 -13.68
N ASP A 52 8.88 -12.06 -12.53
CA ASP A 52 9.42 -13.35 -12.09
C ASP A 52 8.31 -14.40 -11.95
N LEU A 53 7.15 -14.01 -11.40
CA LEU A 53 5.98 -14.90 -11.30
C LEU A 53 5.45 -15.27 -12.70
N THR A 54 5.40 -14.30 -13.62
CA THR A 54 4.95 -14.53 -15.00
C THR A 54 5.87 -15.50 -15.73
N GLU A 55 7.20 -15.35 -15.57
CA GLU A 55 8.19 -16.27 -16.13
C GLU A 55 8.08 -17.69 -15.55
N ALA A 56 7.83 -17.79 -14.23
CA ALA A 56 7.62 -19.08 -13.57
C ALA A 56 6.40 -19.82 -14.13
N ILE A 57 5.29 -19.10 -14.38
CA ILE A 57 4.08 -19.66 -15.00
C ILE A 57 4.40 -20.13 -16.43
N ALA A 58 5.10 -19.33 -17.23
CA ALA A 58 5.52 -19.71 -18.58
C ALA A 58 6.41 -20.96 -18.58
N SER A 59 7.23 -21.11 -17.54
CA SER A 59 8.10 -22.27 -17.32
C SER A 59 7.39 -23.48 -16.69
N LYS A 60 6.05 -23.45 -16.57
CA LYS A 60 5.22 -24.50 -15.94
C LYS A 60 5.57 -24.80 -14.47
N LYS A 61 6.22 -23.87 -13.76
CA LYS A 61 6.41 -23.99 -12.31
C LYS A 61 5.10 -23.68 -11.61
N THR A 62 4.80 -24.42 -10.54
CA THR A 62 3.62 -24.12 -9.74
C THR A 62 3.86 -22.85 -8.90
N VAL A 63 2.77 -22.12 -8.59
CA VAL A 63 2.84 -20.94 -7.71
C VAL A 63 3.39 -21.32 -6.33
N SER A 64 3.09 -22.52 -5.86
CA SER A 64 3.60 -23.05 -4.58
C SER A 64 5.13 -23.20 -4.60
N ASP A 65 5.69 -23.71 -5.70
CA ASP A 65 7.15 -23.90 -5.83
C ASP A 65 7.87 -22.56 -5.98
N PHE A 66 7.28 -21.64 -6.75
CA PHE A 66 7.81 -20.28 -6.87
C PHE A 66 7.91 -19.58 -5.50
N ARG A 67 6.83 -19.61 -4.71
CA ARG A 67 6.78 -18.95 -3.39
C ARG A 67 7.79 -19.52 -2.38
N LYS A 68 8.07 -20.83 -2.42
CA LYS A 68 9.10 -21.45 -1.57
C LYS A 68 10.51 -20.91 -1.88
N GLY A 69 10.80 -20.62 -3.16
CA GLY A 69 12.09 -20.07 -3.59
C GLY A 69 12.27 -18.57 -3.32
N THR A 70 11.18 -17.81 -3.19
CA THR A 70 11.24 -16.35 -2.91
C THR A 70 11.30 -16.01 -1.41
N GLN A 71 11.05 -16.98 -0.52
CA GLN A 71 11.06 -16.80 0.93
C GLN A 71 12.40 -17.18 1.60
N ALA A 72 13.42 -17.52 0.80
CA ALA A 72 14.78 -17.84 1.25
C ALA A 72 15.71 -16.63 1.14
#